data_AF-A0A4R4B4B6-F1
#
_entry.id   AF-A0A4R4B4B6-F1
#
_cell.length_a   1.000
_cell.length_b   1.000
_cell.length_c   1.000
_cell.angle_alpha   90.00
_cell.angle_beta   90.00
_cell.angle_gamma   90.00
#
_symmetry.space_group_name_H-M   'P 1'
#
loop_
_entity.id
_entity.type
_entity.pdbx_description
1 polymer ?
#
loop_
_entity_poly.entity_id
_entity_poly.type
_entity_poly.pdbx_seq_one_letter_code
_entity_poly.pdbx_strand_id
1 'polypeptide(L)'
;MNEIVTLSKKRFTKYCEDNTTFEKSINRMINHYFLQLGNRTNILQEREFNNEVEEQKFKNNVKRFETLFPAAAKNAFLKGYQLCLEFIHHPETQISDNLYTDPNFMKDLPFTLANASEFELYEIIRTDETQEFCVFAIRTYEGIRPLLEQVFCEIAFAGAECAFEHERLEKGFELEKGDVTSLTQVPVDRLFAITPSINGVVVHAEEHCEIWNLNWNSKVTIDDPFIEVAEVTFIHQTKDMIQKILKMVFYTTAFYILIHLYMRYKTD
;
A
#
# COMPACT_ATOMS: atom_id res chain seq x y z
N MET A 1 24.90 17.67 9.26
CA MET A 1 24.04 16.48 9.08
C MET A 1 22.62 16.99 9.26
N ASN A 2 21.76 16.88 8.24
CA ASN A 2 20.40 17.44 8.25
C ASN A 2 19.64 16.98 9.52
N GLU A 3 19.06 17.93 10.28
CA GLU A 3 18.35 17.66 11.54
C GLU A 3 17.23 16.65 11.34
N ILE A 4 16.55 16.70 10.18
CA ILE A 4 15.49 15.77 9.82
C ILE A 4 16.02 14.35 9.59
N VAL A 5 17.23 14.20 9.02
CA VAL A 5 17.87 12.87 8.87
C VAL A 5 18.19 12.28 10.25
N THR A 6 18.63 13.11 11.19
CA THR A 6 18.92 12.67 12.56
C THR A 6 17.62 12.30 13.30
N LEU A 7 16.57 13.12 13.17
CA LEU A 7 15.25 12.85 13.73
C LEU A 7 14.63 11.57 13.17
N SER A 8 14.68 11.41 11.84
CA SER A 8 14.22 10.22 11.13
C SER A 8 14.90 8.96 11.66
N LYS A 9 16.23 8.95 11.76
CA LYS A 9 16.97 7.81 12.33
C LYS A 9 16.57 7.50 13.77
N LYS A 10 16.48 8.53 14.63
CA LYS A 10 16.08 8.37 16.03
C LYS A 10 14.67 7.78 16.16
N ARG A 11 13.71 8.28 15.38
CA ARG A 11 12.34 7.76 15.38
C ARG A 11 12.26 6.37 14.80
N PHE A 12 13.04 6.06 13.77
CA PHE A 12 13.10 4.71 13.23
C PHE A 12 13.63 3.73 14.28
N THR A 13 14.71 4.07 15.00
CA THR A 13 15.16 3.27 16.15
C THR A 13 14.09 3.15 17.25
N LYS A 14 13.37 4.23 17.56
CA LYS A 14 12.36 4.22 18.64
C LYS A 14 11.11 3.40 18.32
N TYR A 15 10.61 3.50 17.09
CA TYR A 15 9.30 2.96 16.71
C TYR A 15 9.39 1.68 15.87
N CYS A 16 10.53 1.47 15.19
CA CYS A 16 10.67 0.45 14.16
C CYS A 16 11.69 -0.63 14.56
N GLU A 17 12.83 -0.25 15.13
CA GLU A 17 13.85 -1.20 15.60
C GLU A 17 13.30 -2.03 16.76
N ASP A 18 13.47 -3.35 16.69
CA ASP A 18 12.89 -4.35 17.61
C ASP A 18 11.36 -4.40 17.68
N ASN A 19 10.64 -3.58 16.90
CA ASN A 19 9.19 -3.64 16.77
C ASN A 19 8.78 -4.66 15.71
N THR A 20 8.65 -5.91 16.14
CA THR A 20 8.28 -7.02 15.25
C THR A 20 6.97 -6.82 14.49
N THR A 21 6.01 -6.05 15.03
CA THR A 21 4.75 -5.73 14.36
C THR A 21 4.98 -4.79 13.19
N PHE A 22 5.78 -3.75 13.41
CA PHE A 22 6.16 -2.80 12.38
C PHE A 22 6.97 -3.45 11.26
N GLU A 23 7.99 -4.22 11.61
CA GLU A 23 8.80 -4.95 10.63
C GLU A 23 7.96 -5.90 9.78
N LYS A 24 7.01 -6.63 10.40
CA LYS A 24 6.07 -7.48 9.66
C LYS A 24 5.19 -6.68 8.70
N SER A 25 4.74 -5.49 9.11
CA SER A 25 3.92 -4.62 8.26
C SER A 25 4.68 -4.16 7.02
N ILE A 26 5.89 -3.61 7.19
CA ILE A 26 6.74 -3.20 6.06
C ILE A 26 7.06 -4.41 5.17
N ASN A 27 7.51 -5.53 5.75
CA ASN A 27 7.86 -6.70 4.97
C ASN A 27 6.65 -7.27 4.21
N ARG A 28 5.44 -7.19 4.76
CA ARG A 28 4.20 -7.57 4.05
C ARG A 28 3.96 -6.68 2.84
N MET A 29 4.13 -5.37 2.96
CA MET A 29 3.99 -4.43 1.85
C MET A 29 5.08 -4.66 0.78
N ILE A 30 6.34 -4.80 1.19
CA ILE A 30 7.44 -5.10 0.26
C ILE A 30 7.17 -6.41 -0.47
N ASN A 31 6.77 -7.46 0.24
CA ASN A 31 6.45 -8.75 -0.37
C ASN A 31 5.25 -8.65 -1.32
N HIS A 32 4.24 -7.85 -1.00
CA HIS A 32 3.11 -7.60 -1.90
C HIS A 32 3.59 -7.06 -3.25
N TYR A 33 4.39 -5.99 -3.25
CA TYR A 33 4.90 -5.40 -4.48
C TYR A 33 5.95 -6.27 -5.19
N PHE A 34 6.76 -7.02 -4.43
CA PHE A 34 7.66 -8.02 -4.99
C PHE A 34 6.89 -9.04 -5.82
N LEU A 35 5.77 -9.56 -5.29
CA LEU A 35 4.93 -10.53 -6.00
C LEU A 35 4.27 -9.92 -7.23
N GLN A 36 3.77 -8.68 -7.14
CA GLN A 36 3.16 -7.98 -8.28
C GLN A 36 4.14 -7.77 -9.43
N LEU A 37 5.31 -7.20 -9.14
CA LEU A 37 6.37 -7.00 -10.13
C LEU A 37 6.90 -8.35 -10.62
N GLY A 38 7.04 -9.33 -9.73
CA GLY A 38 7.54 -10.66 -10.06
C GLY A 38 6.61 -11.41 -11.03
N ASN A 39 5.30 -11.28 -10.84
CA ASN A 39 4.29 -11.79 -11.76
C ASN A 39 4.34 -11.06 -13.10
N ARG A 40 4.42 -9.71 -13.08
CA ARG A 40 4.48 -8.91 -14.30
C ARG A 40 5.71 -9.22 -15.16
N THR A 41 6.82 -9.54 -14.51
CA THR A 41 8.11 -9.87 -15.15
C THR A 41 8.27 -11.36 -15.46
N ASN A 42 7.28 -12.18 -15.10
CA ASN A 42 7.29 -13.65 -15.24
C ASN A 42 8.51 -14.31 -14.57
N ILE A 43 9.10 -13.71 -13.54
CA ILE A 43 10.22 -14.31 -12.79
C ILE A 43 9.76 -15.35 -11.76
N LEU A 44 8.46 -15.32 -11.41
CA LEU A 44 7.84 -16.25 -10.46
C LEU A 44 7.25 -17.49 -11.15
N GLN A 45 7.29 -17.55 -12.48
CA GLN A 45 6.75 -18.67 -13.24
C GLN A 45 7.81 -19.77 -13.39
N GLU A 46 7.38 -21.01 -13.24
CA GLU A 46 8.16 -22.15 -13.67
C GLU A 46 8.35 -22.10 -15.19
N ARG A 47 9.59 -22.30 -15.65
CA ARG A 47 9.96 -22.25 -17.06
C ARG A 47 10.81 -23.46 -17.42
N GLU A 48 10.48 -24.04 -18.56
CA GLU A 48 11.34 -24.99 -19.26
C GLU A 48 12.27 -24.20 -20.18
N PHE A 49 13.57 -24.50 -20.12
CA PHE A 49 14.58 -23.83 -20.92
C PHE A 49 15.09 -24.77 -22.01
N ASN A 50 15.27 -24.23 -23.22
CA ASN A 50 15.77 -25.00 -24.34
C ASN A 50 17.30 -25.13 -24.34
N ASN A 51 18.01 -24.33 -23.52
CA ASN A 51 19.46 -24.39 -23.35
C ASN A 51 19.92 -23.83 -21.99
N GLU A 52 21.13 -24.23 -21.57
CA GLU A 52 21.73 -23.85 -20.28
C GLU A 52 22.04 -22.34 -20.17
N VAL A 53 22.31 -21.66 -21.29
CA VAL A 53 22.66 -20.23 -21.30
C VAL A 53 21.45 -19.37 -20.91
N GLU A 54 20.29 -19.69 -21.48
CA GLU A 54 19.02 -19.04 -21.15
C GLU A 54 18.61 -19.31 -19.69
N GLU A 55 18.76 -20.56 -19.24
CA GLU A 55 18.49 -20.94 -17.86
C GLU A 55 19.39 -20.17 -16.87
N GLN A 56 20.69 -20.10 -17.12
CA GLN A 56 21.62 -19.38 -16.26
C GLN A 56 21.34 -17.87 -16.25
N LYS A 57 21.01 -17.30 -17.41
CA LYS A 57 20.62 -15.88 -17.51
C LYS A 57 19.35 -15.60 -16.69
N PHE A 58 18.34 -16.46 -16.80
CA PHE A 58 17.11 -16.33 -16.03
C PHE A 58 17.36 -16.44 -14.52
N LYS A 59 18.07 -17.47 -14.06
CA LYS A 59 18.42 -17.65 -12.64
C LYS A 59 19.20 -16.46 -12.08
N ASN A 60 20.14 -15.91 -12.86
CA ASN A 60 20.88 -14.71 -12.48
C ASN A 60 19.96 -13.49 -12.34
N ASN A 61 19.00 -13.31 -13.25
CA ASN A 61 18.02 -12.22 -13.19
C ASN A 61 17.09 -12.36 -11.98
N VAL A 62 16.60 -13.57 -11.68
CA VAL A 62 15.80 -13.86 -10.48
C VAL A 62 16.58 -13.47 -9.23
N LYS A 63 17.81 -13.96 -9.08
CA LYS A 63 18.66 -13.67 -7.91
C LYS A 63 18.93 -12.17 -7.75
N ARG A 64 19.20 -11.45 -8.86
CA ARG A 64 19.38 -10.00 -8.83
C ARG A 64 18.09 -9.29 -8.41
N PHE A 65 16.93 -9.74 -8.89
CA PHE A 65 15.65 -9.18 -8.52
C PHE A 65 15.36 -9.37 -7.02
N GLU A 66 15.53 -10.59 -6.51
CA GLU A 66 15.39 -10.95 -5.09
C GLU A 66 16.33 -10.17 -4.16
N THR A 67 17.52 -9.82 -4.66
CA THR A 67 18.50 -9.06 -3.88
C THR A 67 18.23 -7.57 -3.91
N LEU A 68 17.99 -7.01 -5.10
CA LEU A 68 17.95 -5.55 -5.32
C LEU A 68 16.59 -4.95 -4.95
N PHE A 69 15.47 -5.63 -5.24
CA PHE A 69 14.14 -5.05 -5.01
C PHE A 69 13.89 -4.74 -3.52
N PRO A 70 14.11 -5.65 -2.56
CA PRO A 70 13.84 -5.35 -1.15
C PRO A 70 14.68 -4.19 -0.61
N ALA A 71 15.93 -4.05 -1.06
CA ALA A 71 16.80 -2.94 -0.67
C ALA A 71 16.31 -1.61 -1.25
N ALA A 72 15.91 -1.59 -2.53
CA ALA A 72 15.30 -0.44 -3.17
C ALA A 72 13.99 -0.03 -2.49
N ALA A 73 13.11 -0.99 -2.20
CA ALA A 73 11.82 -0.76 -1.55
C ALA A 73 11.99 -0.18 -0.14
N LYS A 74 12.91 -0.73 0.67
CA LYS A 74 13.22 -0.17 2.01
C LYS A 74 13.71 1.27 1.91
N ASN A 75 14.57 1.59 0.94
CA ASN A 75 15.06 2.94 0.75
C ASN A 75 13.97 3.91 0.30
N ALA A 76 13.10 3.51 -0.63
CA ALA A 76 11.95 4.32 -1.05
C ALA A 76 11.03 4.63 0.15
N PHE A 77 10.76 3.65 1.01
CA PHE A 77 9.99 3.84 2.23
C PHE A 77 10.66 4.85 3.17
N LEU A 78 11.95 4.68 3.45
CA LEU A 78 12.71 5.58 4.32
C LEU A 78 12.76 7.00 3.76
N LYS A 79 12.84 7.16 2.44
CA LYS A 79 12.81 8.47 1.78
C LYS A 79 11.46 9.14 1.90
N GLY A 80 10.36 8.42 1.70
CA GLY A 80 9.03 8.98 1.95
C GLY A 80 8.81 9.37 3.40
N TYR A 81 9.30 8.56 4.35
CA TYR A 81 9.29 8.89 5.77
C TYR A 81 10.05 10.19 6.06
N GLN A 82 11.26 10.35 5.51
CA GLN A 82 12.06 11.58 5.64
C GLN A 82 11.35 12.79 5.03
N LEU A 83 10.84 12.64 3.80
CA LEU A 83 10.15 13.70 3.08
C LEU A 83 8.96 14.25 3.87
N CYS A 84 8.16 13.36 4.48
CA CYS A 84 7.05 13.79 5.31
C CYS A 84 7.48 14.57 6.55
N LEU A 85 8.58 14.16 7.20
CA LEU A 85 9.13 14.94 8.30
C LEU A 85 9.66 16.31 7.84
N GLU A 86 10.32 16.37 6.68
CA GLU A 86 10.75 17.65 6.11
C GLU A 86 9.53 18.54 5.85
N PHE A 87 8.50 18.00 5.20
CA PHE A 87 7.24 18.70 4.94
C PHE A 87 6.57 19.23 6.22
N ILE A 88 6.42 18.42 7.27
CA ILE A 88 5.72 18.85 8.49
C ILE A 88 6.50 19.92 9.26
N HIS A 89 7.84 19.82 9.28
CA HIS A 89 8.70 20.68 10.09
C HIS A 89 9.20 21.91 9.33
N HIS A 90 9.03 21.96 8.01
CA HIS A 90 9.45 23.11 7.21
C HIS A 90 8.52 24.32 7.44
N PRO A 91 9.07 25.54 7.63
CA PRO A 91 8.27 26.72 8.00
C PRO A 91 7.15 27.08 7.03
N GLU A 92 7.33 26.81 5.74
CA GLU A 92 6.37 27.18 4.69
C GLU A 92 5.24 26.17 4.50
N THR A 93 5.38 24.96 5.06
CA THR A 93 4.46 23.83 4.86
C THR A 93 3.87 23.32 6.17
N GLN A 94 3.97 24.12 7.24
CA GLN A 94 3.38 23.79 8.53
C GLN A 94 1.87 23.57 8.40
N ILE A 95 1.42 22.44 8.94
CA ILE A 95 0.02 22.06 8.99
C ILE A 95 -0.61 22.48 10.32
N SER A 96 -1.89 22.86 10.27
CA SER A 96 -2.64 23.23 11.47
C SER A 96 -2.90 22.03 12.37
N ASP A 97 -3.01 22.26 13.68
CA ASP A 97 -3.27 21.21 14.66
C ASP A 97 -4.54 20.37 14.37
N ASN A 98 -5.58 20.99 13.80
CA ASN A 98 -6.82 20.32 13.39
C ASN A 98 -6.59 19.19 12.37
N LEU A 99 -5.55 19.25 11.55
CA LEU A 99 -5.24 18.21 10.56
C LEU A 99 -4.64 16.96 11.22
N TYR A 100 -4.10 17.06 12.44
CA TYR A 100 -3.66 15.88 13.20
C TYR A 100 -4.80 15.10 13.83
N THR A 101 -5.97 15.70 13.99
CA THR A 101 -7.17 15.00 14.49
C THR A 101 -8.04 14.48 13.36
N ASP A 102 -7.90 15.05 12.15
CA ASP A 102 -8.63 14.66 10.95
C ASP A 102 -8.16 13.28 10.43
N PRO A 103 -9.03 12.27 10.47
CA PRO A 103 -8.71 10.94 9.99
C PRO A 103 -8.65 10.80 8.46
N ASN A 104 -9.10 11.80 7.70
CA ASN A 104 -8.99 11.83 6.25
C ASN A 104 -7.67 12.41 5.77
N PHE A 105 -7.00 13.23 6.58
CA PHE A 105 -5.77 13.90 6.17
C PHE A 105 -4.66 12.92 5.76
N MET A 106 -4.60 11.73 6.35
CA MET A 106 -3.68 10.66 5.92
C MET A 106 -3.76 10.34 4.42
N LYS A 107 -4.93 10.53 3.81
CA LYS A 107 -5.18 10.26 2.38
C LYS A 107 -4.91 11.45 1.50
N ASP A 108 -5.00 12.65 2.07
CA ASP A 108 -4.63 13.89 1.42
C ASP A 108 -3.11 14.12 1.51
N LEU A 109 -2.42 13.43 2.41
CA LEU A 109 -0.98 13.54 2.61
C LEU A 109 -0.17 13.33 1.30
N PRO A 110 -0.44 12.32 0.45
CA PRO A 110 0.20 12.19 -0.86
C PRO A 110 0.04 13.43 -1.75
N PHE A 111 -1.18 13.95 -1.87
CA PHE A 111 -1.49 15.13 -2.68
C PHE A 111 -0.81 16.38 -2.10
N THR A 112 -0.84 16.50 -0.77
CA THR A 112 -0.21 17.60 -0.05
C THR A 112 1.30 17.58 -0.23
N LEU A 113 1.93 16.41 -0.15
CA LEU A 113 3.37 16.23 -0.40
C LEU A 113 3.75 16.52 -1.84
N ALA A 114 2.94 16.06 -2.80
CA ALA A 114 3.16 16.33 -4.21
C ALA A 114 3.09 17.84 -4.51
N ASN A 115 2.08 18.53 -4.01
CA ASN A 115 1.92 19.97 -4.21
C ASN A 115 2.97 20.82 -3.48
N ALA A 116 3.50 20.33 -2.37
CA ALA A 116 4.56 21.00 -1.62
C ALA A 116 5.95 20.77 -2.22
N SER A 117 6.10 19.80 -3.12
CA SER A 117 7.37 19.45 -3.73
C SER A 117 7.55 20.18 -5.07
N GLU A 118 8.71 20.77 -5.30
CA GLU A 118 9.07 21.36 -6.60
C GLU A 118 9.32 20.27 -7.67
N PHE A 119 9.67 19.06 -7.23
CA PHE A 119 10.00 17.93 -8.09
C PHE A 119 8.99 16.79 -7.92
N GLU A 120 8.84 16.00 -8.97
CA GLU A 120 8.04 14.77 -8.94
C GLU A 120 8.58 13.81 -7.86
N LEU A 121 7.67 13.19 -7.09
CA LEU A 121 8.06 12.33 -5.97
C LEU A 121 9.03 11.23 -6.41
N TYR A 122 8.81 10.65 -7.60
CA TYR A 122 9.69 9.60 -8.13
C TYR A 122 11.14 10.08 -8.27
N GLU A 123 11.37 11.36 -8.61
CA GLU A 123 12.71 11.93 -8.69
C GLU A 123 13.34 12.11 -7.31
N ILE A 124 12.54 12.54 -6.33
CA ILE A 124 12.99 12.76 -4.95
C ILE A 124 13.41 11.45 -4.27
N ILE A 125 12.70 10.35 -4.55
CA ILE A 125 12.97 9.04 -3.93
C ILE A 125 14.04 8.22 -4.66
N ARG A 126 14.63 8.73 -5.75
CA ARG A 126 15.73 8.07 -6.47
C ARG A 126 17.04 8.17 -5.71
N THR A 127 17.29 7.16 -4.88
CA THR A 127 18.60 6.84 -4.27
C THR A 127 19.43 5.92 -5.15
N ASP A 128 20.69 5.69 -4.77
CA ASP A 128 21.57 4.73 -5.45
C ASP A 128 20.95 3.32 -5.53
N GLU A 129 20.30 2.85 -4.46
CA GLU A 129 19.69 1.51 -4.42
C GLU A 129 18.46 1.39 -5.31
N THR A 130 17.56 2.39 -5.25
CA THR A 130 16.39 2.44 -6.14
C THR A 130 16.81 2.57 -7.60
N GLN A 131 17.83 3.38 -7.88
CA GLN A 131 18.39 3.56 -9.21
C GLN A 131 19.03 2.29 -9.75
N GLU A 132 19.81 1.57 -8.94
CA GLU A 132 20.44 0.31 -9.33
C GLU A 132 19.39 -0.72 -9.75
N PHE A 133 18.35 -0.90 -8.94
CA PHE A 133 17.25 -1.81 -9.27
C PHE A 133 16.50 -1.35 -10.52
N CYS A 134 16.16 -0.06 -10.64
CA CYS A 134 15.44 0.48 -11.79
C CYS A 134 16.22 0.26 -13.10
N VAL A 135 17.53 0.53 -13.11
CA VAL A 135 18.38 0.31 -14.28
C VAL A 135 18.42 -1.16 -14.67
N PHE A 136 18.57 -2.06 -13.69
CA PHE A 136 18.52 -3.50 -13.93
C PHE A 136 17.16 -3.91 -14.53
N ALA A 137 16.06 -3.53 -13.89
CA ALA A 137 14.72 -3.98 -14.26
C ALA A 137 14.30 -3.44 -15.64
N ILE A 138 14.53 -2.14 -15.91
CA ILE A 138 14.18 -1.52 -17.21
C ILE A 138 14.96 -2.15 -18.37
N ARG A 139 16.23 -2.50 -18.17
CA ARG A 139 17.05 -3.16 -19.20
C ARG A 139 16.67 -4.62 -19.43
N THR A 140 16.00 -5.24 -18.47
CA THR A 140 15.73 -6.69 -18.48
C THR A 140 14.29 -7.01 -18.87
N TYR A 141 13.33 -6.17 -18.47
CA TYR A 141 11.91 -6.42 -18.62
C TYR A 141 11.25 -5.28 -19.39
N GLU A 142 10.60 -5.65 -20.49
CA GLU A 142 9.91 -4.70 -21.36
C GLU A 142 8.69 -4.08 -20.67
N GLY A 143 8.49 -2.78 -20.86
CA GLY A 143 7.31 -2.06 -20.37
C GLY A 143 7.16 -2.00 -18.84
N ILE A 144 8.20 -2.34 -18.06
CA ILE A 144 8.12 -2.35 -16.60
C ILE A 144 8.20 -0.95 -15.96
N ARG A 145 8.75 0.03 -16.69
CA ARG A 145 9.07 1.37 -16.15
C ARG A 145 7.88 2.06 -15.47
N PRO A 146 6.69 2.17 -16.08
CA PRO A 146 5.56 2.86 -15.43
C PRO A 146 5.14 2.18 -14.13
N LEU A 147 5.20 0.85 -14.09
CA LEU A 147 4.86 0.08 -12.90
C LEU A 147 5.90 0.24 -11.79
N LEU A 148 7.19 0.36 -12.14
CA LEU A 148 8.23 0.63 -11.15
C LEU A 148 8.05 2.01 -10.50
N GLU A 149 7.80 3.03 -11.32
CA GLU A 149 7.55 4.39 -10.86
C GLU A 149 6.39 4.41 -9.86
N GLN A 150 5.27 3.80 -10.24
CA GLN A 150 4.12 3.66 -9.38
C GLN A 150 4.43 2.93 -8.06
N VAL A 151 5.04 1.73 -8.14
CA VAL A 151 5.34 0.92 -6.94
C VAL A 151 6.23 1.67 -5.97
N PHE A 152 7.27 2.35 -6.45
CA PHE A 152 8.17 3.09 -5.56
C PHE A 152 7.50 4.31 -4.94
N CYS A 153 6.67 5.04 -5.68
CA CYS A 153 5.88 6.13 -5.13
C CYS A 153 4.91 5.63 -4.05
N GLU A 154 4.18 4.55 -4.29
CA GLU A 154 3.24 3.98 -3.32
C GLU A 154 3.96 3.52 -2.03
N ILE A 155 5.14 2.91 -2.16
CA ILE A 155 5.99 2.53 -1.02
C ILE A 155 6.48 3.76 -0.26
N ALA A 156 6.88 4.82 -0.96
CA ALA A 156 7.29 6.07 -0.33
C ALA A 156 6.14 6.74 0.42
N PHE A 157 4.94 6.78 -0.17
CA PHE A 157 3.76 7.32 0.51
C PHE A 157 3.40 6.53 1.78
N ALA A 158 3.55 5.20 1.79
CA ALA A 158 3.39 4.43 3.01
C ALA A 158 4.41 4.82 4.10
N GLY A 159 5.64 5.16 3.70
CA GLY A 159 6.64 5.75 4.59
C GLY A 159 6.23 7.10 5.15
N ALA A 160 5.67 7.96 4.30
CA ALA A 160 5.16 9.27 4.70
C ALA A 160 3.99 9.18 5.69
N GLU A 161 3.00 8.33 5.41
CA GLU A 161 1.88 8.05 6.32
C GLU A 161 2.38 7.60 7.70
N CYS A 162 3.38 6.72 7.72
CA CYS A 162 3.99 6.27 8.97
C CYS A 162 4.68 7.42 9.73
N ALA A 163 5.38 8.32 9.04
CA ALA A 163 6.02 9.48 9.67
C ALA A 163 5.00 10.44 10.27
N PHE A 164 3.90 10.70 9.56
CA PHE A 164 2.81 11.52 10.04
C PHE A 164 2.14 10.91 11.28
N GLU A 165 1.90 9.59 11.26
CA GLU A 165 1.32 8.89 12.42
C GLU A 165 2.21 9.01 13.65
N HIS A 166 3.52 8.82 13.49
CA HIS A 166 4.46 8.99 14.60
C HIS A 166 4.49 10.43 15.12
N GLU A 167 4.45 11.43 14.24
CA GLU A 167 4.37 12.83 14.64
C GLU A 167 3.08 13.11 15.44
N ARG A 168 1.93 12.65 14.93
CA ARG A 168 0.62 12.79 15.58
C ARG A 168 0.63 12.20 17.00
N LEU A 169 1.15 10.98 17.14
CA LEU A 169 1.27 10.29 18.42
C LEU A 169 2.23 11.00 19.38
N GLU A 170 3.37 11.52 18.90
CA GLU A 170 4.31 12.27 19.73
C GLU A 170 3.76 13.62 20.21
N LYS A 171 2.93 14.28 19.38
CA LYS A 171 2.21 15.50 19.77
C LYS A 171 1.01 15.24 20.68
N GLY A 172 0.60 13.98 20.85
CA GLY A 172 -0.51 13.59 21.73
C GLY A 172 -1.91 13.86 21.16
N PHE A 173 -2.04 13.99 19.84
CA PHE A 173 -3.34 14.09 19.20
C PHE A 173 -4.01 12.71 19.10
N GLU A 174 -5.32 12.67 19.32
CA GLU A 174 -6.15 11.49 19.03
C GLU A 174 -6.98 11.74 17.77
N LEU A 175 -7.19 10.69 16.96
CA LEU A 175 -8.05 10.79 15.80
C LEU A 175 -9.51 10.94 16.24
N GLU A 176 -10.25 11.76 15.53
CA GLU A 176 -11.70 11.85 15.72
C GLU A 176 -12.35 10.49 15.43
N LYS A 177 -13.10 10.00 16.42
CA LYS A 177 -13.84 8.74 16.31
C LYS A 177 -15.00 8.93 15.34
N GLY A 178 -14.98 8.13 14.28
CA GLY A 178 -16.10 8.01 13.35
C GLY A 178 -16.94 6.79 13.66
N ASP A 179 -18.09 6.72 12.99
CA ASP A 179 -18.93 5.53 12.98
C ASP A 179 -18.22 4.39 12.22
N VAL A 180 -18.40 3.17 12.72
CA VAL A 180 -17.92 1.95 12.06
C VAL A 180 -19.11 1.10 11.64
N THR A 181 -18.93 0.33 10.58
CA THR A 181 -19.93 -0.63 10.12
C THR A 181 -20.12 -1.77 11.11
N SER A 182 -21.31 -2.37 11.11
CA SER A 182 -21.64 -3.48 12.01
C SER A 182 -20.98 -4.81 11.63
N LEU A 183 -20.85 -5.15 10.34
CA LEU A 183 -20.36 -6.48 9.95
C LEU A 183 -18.84 -6.56 9.95
N THR A 184 -18.18 -5.57 9.36
CA THR A 184 -16.74 -5.59 9.12
C THR A 184 -15.94 -4.67 10.02
N GLN A 185 -16.63 -3.83 10.81
CA GLN A 185 -16.01 -2.90 11.75
C GLN A 185 -15.05 -1.91 11.06
N VAL A 186 -15.36 -1.53 9.82
CA VAL A 186 -14.60 -0.53 9.06
C VAL A 186 -15.27 0.85 9.18
N PRO A 187 -14.54 1.95 9.07
CA PRO A 187 -15.14 3.29 9.14
C PRO A 187 -16.15 3.54 8.01
N VAL A 188 -17.27 4.20 8.32
CA VAL A 188 -18.33 4.52 7.35
C VAL A 188 -18.13 5.89 6.69
N ASP A 189 -17.54 6.82 7.43
CA ASP A 189 -17.40 8.23 7.09
C ASP A 189 -16.10 8.56 6.32
N ARG A 190 -15.28 7.55 6.05
CA ARG A 190 -13.94 7.73 5.51
C ARG A 190 -13.49 6.48 4.75
N LEU A 191 -12.68 6.67 3.71
CA LEU A 191 -11.93 5.56 3.11
C LEU A 191 -11.04 4.82 4.13
N PHE A 192 -10.75 3.55 3.86
CA PHE A 192 -9.84 2.70 4.63
C PHE A 192 -9.01 1.83 3.69
N ALA A 193 -7.77 1.52 4.08
CA ALA A 193 -6.87 0.76 3.23
C ALA A 193 -7.26 -0.74 3.21
N ILE A 194 -7.50 -1.28 2.02
CA ILE A 194 -7.68 -2.74 1.78
C ILE A 194 -6.33 -3.37 1.46
N THR A 195 -5.63 -2.72 0.54
CA THR A 195 -4.24 -3.03 0.18
C THR A 195 -3.47 -1.71 0.11
N PRO A 196 -2.13 -1.73 0.03
CA PRO A 196 -1.34 -0.52 -0.19
C PRO A 196 -1.82 0.35 -1.39
N SER A 197 -2.35 -0.29 -2.44
CA SER A 197 -2.79 0.37 -3.69
C SER A 197 -4.31 0.50 -3.84
N ILE A 198 -5.12 -0.03 -2.91
CA ILE A 198 -6.59 -0.03 -3.01
C ILE A 198 -7.21 0.43 -1.68
N ASN A 199 -8.04 1.46 -1.76
CA ASN A 199 -8.84 1.96 -0.65
C ASN A 199 -10.30 1.54 -0.84
N GLY A 200 -10.98 1.19 0.24
CA GLY A 200 -12.43 1.00 0.27
C GLY A 200 -13.12 2.23 0.85
N VAL A 201 -14.30 2.57 0.35
CA VAL A 201 -15.27 3.48 1.00
C VAL A 201 -16.58 2.74 1.15
N VAL A 202 -17.19 2.85 2.33
CA VAL A 202 -18.52 2.29 2.56
C VAL A 202 -19.55 3.19 1.90
N VAL A 203 -20.28 2.64 0.92
CA VAL A 203 -21.38 3.34 0.24
C VAL A 203 -22.71 3.01 0.91
N HIS A 204 -22.81 1.81 1.48
CA HIS A 204 -23.99 1.35 2.19
C HIS A 204 -23.59 0.39 3.31
N ALA A 205 -24.19 0.52 4.48
CA ALA A 205 -23.98 -0.39 5.60
C ALA A 205 -25.27 -0.58 6.40
N GLU A 206 -25.66 -1.84 6.54
CA GLU A 206 -26.76 -2.35 7.35
C GLU A 206 -26.27 -3.56 8.16
N GLU A 207 -27.10 -4.03 9.10
CA GLU A 207 -26.78 -5.13 10.01
C GLU A 207 -26.33 -6.42 9.29
N HIS A 208 -26.80 -6.65 8.07
CA HIS A 208 -26.55 -7.88 7.29
C HIS A 208 -26.03 -7.64 5.88
N CYS A 209 -25.76 -6.39 5.50
CA CYS A 209 -25.26 -6.03 4.19
C CYS A 209 -24.31 -4.84 4.26
N GLU A 210 -23.18 -4.91 3.57
CA GLU A 210 -22.34 -3.75 3.34
C GLU A 210 -21.95 -3.69 1.86
N ILE A 211 -21.94 -2.49 1.29
CA ILE A 211 -21.48 -2.23 -0.08
C ILE A 211 -20.33 -1.25 0.00
N TRP A 212 -19.19 -1.63 -0.57
CA TRP A 212 -18.00 -0.81 -0.61
C TRP A 212 -17.62 -0.49 -2.05
N ASN A 213 -17.25 0.75 -2.32
CA ASN A 213 -16.54 1.09 -3.54
C ASN A 213 -15.04 0.98 -3.27
N LEU A 214 -14.36 0.20 -4.09
CA LEU A 214 -12.93 0.07 -4.11
C LEU A 214 -12.37 1.07 -5.11
N ASN A 215 -11.57 1.99 -4.62
CA ASN A 215 -10.91 2.98 -5.42
C ASN A 215 -9.43 2.64 -5.53
N TRP A 216 -8.88 2.79 -6.73
CA TRP A 216 -7.44 2.79 -6.90
C TRP A 216 -6.90 3.91 -6.04
N ASN A 217 -5.85 3.62 -5.29
CA ASN A 217 -5.11 4.63 -4.58
C ASN A 217 -4.28 5.39 -5.62
N SER A 218 -4.93 6.15 -6.50
CA SER A 218 -4.26 6.82 -7.63
C SER A 218 -3.61 8.09 -7.12
N LYS A 219 -2.64 7.90 -6.23
CA LYS A 219 -1.74 8.92 -5.69
C LYS A 219 -0.85 9.57 -6.78
N VAL A 220 -1.19 9.40 -8.07
CA VAL A 220 -0.43 9.79 -9.26
C VAL A 220 -1.33 10.43 -10.35
N THR A 221 -2.67 10.32 -10.28
CA THR A 221 -3.56 11.01 -11.23
C THR A 221 -4.26 12.17 -10.53
N ILE A 222 -3.67 13.36 -10.71
CA ILE A 222 -4.13 14.64 -10.12
C ILE A 222 -5.57 14.98 -10.55
N ASP A 223 -6.02 14.45 -11.69
CA ASP A 223 -7.33 14.78 -12.28
C ASP A 223 -8.49 13.90 -11.77
N ASP A 224 -8.20 12.74 -11.18
CA ASP A 224 -9.20 11.87 -10.56
C ASP A 224 -8.54 10.94 -9.52
N PRO A 225 -8.54 11.29 -8.23
CA PRO A 225 -7.98 10.47 -7.17
C PRO A 225 -8.85 9.26 -6.80
N PHE A 226 -10.01 9.10 -7.44
CA PHE A 226 -11.00 8.06 -7.15
C PHE A 226 -11.38 7.27 -8.40
N ILE A 227 -10.38 6.69 -9.08
CA ILE A 227 -10.67 5.69 -10.12
C ILE A 227 -11.32 4.49 -9.41
N GLU A 228 -12.64 4.38 -9.50
CA GLU A 228 -13.38 3.23 -8.99
C GLU A 228 -12.96 1.99 -9.76
N VAL A 229 -12.40 1.02 -9.04
CA VAL A 229 -11.87 -0.24 -9.60
C VAL A 229 -12.93 -1.33 -9.53
N ALA A 230 -13.72 -1.35 -8.45
CA ALA A 230 -14.77 -2.33 -8.25
C ALA A 230 -15.74 -1.89 -7.15
N GLU A 231 -16.96 -2.40 -7.20
CA GLU A 231 -17.87 -2.44 -6.06
C GLU A 231 -17.82 -3.83 -5.42
N VAL A 232 -17.80 -3.90 -4.08
CA VAL A 232 -17.83 -5.15 -3.33
C VAL A 232 -19.02 -5.15 -2.38
N THR A 233 -19.89 -6.14 -2.53
CA THR A 233 -21.02 -6.38 -1.62
C THR A 233 -20.69 -7.51 -0.64
N PHE A 234 -20.74 -7.21 0.65
CA PHE A 234 -20.70 -8.18 1.74
C PHE A 234 -22.13 -8.46 2.18
N ILE A 235 -22.55 -9.73 2.14
CA ILE A 235 -23.86 -10.14 2.64
C ILE A 235 -23.64 -11.18 3.73
N HIS A 236 -24.06 -10.85 4.95
CA HIS A 236 -24.07 -11.82 6.05
C HIS A 236 -25.34 -12.66 5.99
N GLN A 237 -25.18 -13.95 5.74
CA GLN A 237 -26.27 -14.92 5.76
C GLN A 237 -25.93 -16.11 6.64
N THR A 238 -26.96 -16.78 7.15
CA THR A 238 -26.77 -18.02 7.90
C THR A 238 -26.17 -19.10 7.00
N LYS A 239 -25.40 -20.01 7.61
CA LYS A 239 -24.75 -21.12 6.91
C LYS A 239 -25.71 -21.94 6.04
N ASP A 240 -26.94 -22.15 6.53
CA ASP A 240 -27.97 -22.92 5.81
C ASP A 240 -28.44 -22.21 4.54
N MET A 241 -28.56 -20.88 4.57
CA MET A 241 -28.92 -20.07 3.40
C MET A 241 -27.81 -20.06 2.36
N ILE A 242 -26.55 -19.89 2.78
CA ILE A 242 -25.38 -19.94 1.89
C ILE A 242 -25.28 -21.31 1.20
N GLN A 243 -25.47 -22.40 1.94
CA GLN A 243 -25.44 -23.76 1.38
C GLN A 243 -26.57 -24.00 0.37
N LYS A 244 -27.75 -23.40 0.58
CA LYS A 244 -28.87 -23.48 -0.36
C LYS A 244 -28.59 -22.70 -1.66
N ILE A 245 -27.98 -21.51 -1.54
CA ILE A 245 -27.59 -20.70 -2.70
C ILE A 245 -26.46 -21.38 -3.49
N LEU A 246 -25.41 -21.89 -2.83
CA LEU A 246 -24.34 -22.59 -3.52
C LEU A 246 -24.85 -23.81 -4.31
N LYS A 247 -25.79 -24.59 -3.72
CA LYS A 247 -26.46 -25.68 -4.43
C LYS A 247 -27.25 -25.22 -5.66
N MET A 248 -27.74 -23.99 -5.71
CA MET A 248 -28.41 -23.39 -6.88
C MET A 248 -27.41 -22.81 -7.90
N VAL A 249 -26.33 -22.15 -7.44
CA VAL A 249 -25.33 -21.52 -8.31
C VAL A 249 -24.50 -22.54 -9.09
N PHE A 250 -24.28 -23.75 -8.56
CA PHE A 250 -23.67 -24.85 -9.34
C PHE A 250 -24.49 -25.27 -10.59
N TYR A 251 -25.76 -24.85 -10.71
CA TYR A 251 -26.58 -25.09 -11.91
C TYR A 251 -26.59 -23.93 -12.91
N THR A 252 -26.01 -22.77 -12.59
CA THR A 252 -26.02 -21.59 -13.45
C THR A 252 -24.63 -20.96 -13.53
N THR A 253 -23.88 -21.36 -14.55
CA THR A 253 -22.57 -20.80 -14.88
C THR A 253 -22.74 -19.40 -15.47
N ALA A 254 -22.41 -18.34 -14.73
CA ALA A 254 -21.86 -17.07 -15.23
C ALA A 254 -21.58 -16.08 -14.08
N PHE A 255 -20.32 -15.65 -13.95
CA PHE A 255 -19.84 -14.40 -13.37
C PHE A 255 -20.48 -13.90 -12.05
N TYR A 256 -20.01 -14.43 -10.92
CA TYR A 256 -19.93 -13.69 -9.65
C TYR A 256 -18.67 -14.15 -8.91
N ILE A 257 -17.68 -13.27 -8.75
CA ILE A 257 -16.56 -13.53 -7.83
C ILE A 257 -17.10 -13.25 -6.43
N LEU A 258 -17.62 -14.30 -5.78
CA LEU A 258 -17.97 -14.30 -4.37
C LEU A 258 -16.68 -14.54 -3.57
N ILE A 259 -16.04 -13.49 -3.03
CA ILE A 259 -14.87 -13.66 -2.15
C ILE A 259 -15.36 -14.17 -0.79
N HIS A 260 -15.18 -15.47 -0.54
CA HIS A 260 -15.35 -16.07 0.77
C HIS A 260 -14.19 -15.68 1.69
N LEU A 261 -14.40 -14.75 2.61
CA LEU A 261 -13.55 -14.56 3.79
C LEU A 261 -14.08 -15.44 4.93
N TYR A 262 -13.48 -16.62 5.09
CA TYR A 262 -13.73 -17.50 6.22
C TYR A 262 -13.00 -16.92 7.45
N MET A 263 -13.67 -16.04 8.19
CA MET A 263 -13.19 -15.61 9.50
C MET A 263 -13.27 -16.80 10.47
N ARG A 264 -12.11 -17.36 10.82
CA ARG A 264 -11.93 -18.31 11.92
C ARG A 264 -12.43 -17.64 13.20
N TYR A 265 -13.65 -17.93 13.63
CA TYR A 265 -14.05 -17.69 15.00
C TYR A 265 -13.24 -18.61 15.91
N LYS A 266 -12.56 -17.98 16.87
CA LYS A 266 -12.02 -18.60 18.07
C LYS A 266 -13.10 -19.49 18.69
N THR A 267 -12.80 -20.78 18.83
CA THR A 267 -13.47 -21.65 19.80
C THR A 267 -12.91 -21.32 21.18
N ASP A 268 -13.83 -20.98 22.09
CA ASP A 268 -13.72 -20.88 23.55
C ASP A 268 -12.66 -19.93 24.16
#